data_AF-A0A7S0CGR5-F1
#
_entry.id   AF-A0A7S0CGR5-F1
#
_cell.length_a   1.000
_cell.length_b   1.000
_cell.length_c   1.000
_cell.angle_alpha   90.00
_cell.angle_beta   90.00
_cell.angle_gamma   90.00
#
_symmetry.space_group_name_H-M   'P 1'
#
loop_
_entity.id
_entity.type
_entity.pdbx_description
1 polymer ?
#
loop_
_entity_poly.entity_id
_entity_poly.type
_entity_poly.pdbx_seq_one_letter_code
_entity_poly.pdbx_strand_id
1 'polypeptide(L)'
;MTWERGNVIQALLISILSFATALPDACSCESYAQSLNEALLSTSTLLEGTIKEKIEAGKKRYIHHTKFVVNSAWKGAYEAGDIFTIGSPSGSICDFDFGEVGTSYLIYTFDGQQGEKFERASVCSRTQMSKEFQALSDIK
;
A
#
# COMPACT_ATOMS: atom_id res chain seq x y z
N MET A 1 -2.59 8.26 -59.08
CA MET A 1 -1.67 8.59 -57.97
C MET A 1 -2.43 8.48 -56.64
N THR A 2 -2.62 7.27 -56.12
CA THR A 2 -3.42 7.02 -54.89
C THR A 2 -2.73 6.07 -53.91
N TRP A 3 -1.51 5.61 -54.22
CA TRP A 3 -0.87 4.49 -53.53
C TRP A 3 -0.05 4.89 -52.30
N GLU A 4 0.25 6.18 -52.10
CA GLU A 4 1.07 6.63 -50.96
C GLU A 4 0.25 7.07 -49.73
N ARG A 5 -1.05 7.34 -49.90
CA ARG A 5 -1.91 7.83 -48.80
C ARG A 5 -2.33 6.72 -47.83
N GLY A 6 -2.37 5.46 -48.27
CA GLY A 6 -2.75 4.32 -47.43
C GLY A 6 -1.72 3.99 -46.35
N ASN A 7 -0.43 4.07 -46.70
CA ASN A 7 0.66 3.69 -45.80
C ASN A 7 0.83 4.66 -44.61
N VAL A 8 0.54 5.95 -44.82
CA VAL A 8 0.64 6.96 -43.75
C VAL A 8 -0.45 6.75 -42.69
N ILE A 9 -1.69 6.46 -43.11
CA ILE A 9 -2.81 6.21 -42.19
C ILE A 9 -2.58 4.92 -41.40
N GLN A 10 -2.04 3.88 -42.04
CA GLN A 10 -1.72 2.62 -41.39
C GLN A 10 -0.60 2.76 -40.35
N ALA A 11 0.45 3.52 -40.67
CA ALA A 11 1.54 3.83 -39.74
C ALA A 11 1.06 4.67 -38.54
N LEU A 12 0.10 5.59 -38.76
CA LEU A 12 -0.50 6.40 -37.70
C LEU A 12 -1.37 5.55 -36.75
N LEU A 13 -2.14 4.60 -37.29
CA LEU A 13 -2.96 3.69 -36.48
C LEU A 13 -2.10 2.74 -35.64
N ILE A 14 -1.01 2.21 -36.19
CA ILE A 14 -0.08 1.32 -35.46
C ILE A 14 0.62 2.08 -34.32
N SER A 15 1.00 3.34 -34.55
CA SER A 15 1.64 4.15 -33.52
C SER A 15 0.67 4.54 -32.40
N ILE A 16 -0.60 4.85 -32.69
CA ILE A 16 -1.61 5.12 -31.65
C ILE A 16 -1.93 3.86 -30.83
N LEU A 17 -2.02 2.69 -31.47
CA LEU A 17 -2.26 1.40 -30.78
C LEU A 17 -1.08 0.98 -29.89
N SER A 18 0.14 1.43 -30.20
CA SER A 18 1.33 1.13 -29.38
C SER A 18 1.38 1.89 -28.05
N PHE A 19 0.59 2.96 -27.90
CA PHE A 19 0.47 3.71 -26.64
C PHE A 19 -0.71 3.26 -25.77
N ALA A 20 -1.58 2.37 -26.25
CA ALA A 20 -2.83 2.03 -25.58
C ALA A 20 -2.71 0.92 -24.51
N THR A 21 -1.55 0.29 -24.31
CA THR A 21 -1.44 -0.94 -23.50
C THR A 21 -0.71 -0.78 -22.16
N ALA A 22 -0.49 0.45 -21.70
CA ALA A 22 0.09 0.67 -20.37
C ALA A 22 -0.72 1.73 -19.63
N LEU A 23 -2.01 1.46 -19.41
CA LEU A 23 -2.69 2.12 -18.30
C LEU A 23 -2.02 1.56 -17.03
N PRO A 24 -1.37 2.40 -16.21
CA PRO A 24 -1.01 1.96 -14.87
C PRO A 24 -2.33 1.52 -14.22
N ASP A 25 -2.38 0.31 -13.67
CA ASP A 25 -3.44 -0.09 -12.76
C ASP A 25 -3.39 0.89 -11.58
N ALA A 26 -4.11 1.99 -11.71
CA ALA A 26 -4.31 2.95 -10.66
C ALA A 26 -5.18 2.24 -9.63
N CYS A 27 -4.61 1.96 -8.47
CA CYS A 27 -5.32 1.35 -7.36
C CYS A 27 -6.54 2.20 -7.03
N SER A 28 -7.71 1.70 -7.42
CA SER A 28 -8.99 2.30 -7.08
C SER A 28 -9.48 1.64 -5.82
N CYS A 29 -9.20 2.28 -4.69
CA CYS A 29 -9.69 1.83 -3.41
C CYS A 29 -11.13 2.31 -3.23
N GLU A 30 -12.09 1.40 -3.30
CA GLU A 30 -13.45 1.67 -2.83
C GLU A 30 -13.47 1.94 -1.30
N SER A 31 -12.40 1.53 -0.60
CA SER A 31 -12.30 1.43 0.85
C SER A 31 -12.00 2.72 1.62
N TYR A 32 -11.64 3.84 0.98
CA TYR A 32 -11.46 5.11 1.71
C TYR A 32 -12.77 5.63 2.32
N ALA A 33 -13.92 5.14 1.83
CA ALA A 33 -15.25 5.47 2.36
C ALA A 33 -15.68 4.60 3.55
N GLN A 34 -14.90 3.59 3.95
CA GLN A 34 -15.29 2.72 5.06
C GLN A 34 -15.29 3.49 6.39
N SER A 35 -16.39 3.39 7.11
CA SER A 35 -16.49 3.84 8.49
C SER A 35 -15.46 3.10 9.37
N LEU A 36 -15.08 3.70 10.50
CA LEU A 36 -14.14 3.07 11.44
C LEU A 36 -14.58 1.65 11.83
N ASN A 37 -15.89 1.44 12.02
CA ASN A 37 -16.45 0.15 12.38
C ASN A 37 -16.30 -0.88 11.25
N GLU A 38 -16.55 -0.49 10.01
CA GLU A 38 -16.37 -1.39 8.85
C GLU A 38 -14.90 -1.78 8.66
N ALA A 39 -13.99 -0.82 8.81
CA ALA A 39 -12.55 -1.08 8.76
C ALA A 39 -12.10 -2.02 9.89
N LEU A 40 -12.60 -1.83 11.12
CA LEU A 40 -12.30 -2.71 12.25
C LEU A 40 -12.86 -4.12 12.05
N LEU A 41 -14.00 -4.27 11.38
CA LEU A 41 -14.59 -5.58 11.08
C LEU A 41 -13.80 -6.31 9.99
N SER A 42 -13.39 -5.61 8.94
CA SER A 42 -12.70 -6.20 7.78
C SER A 42 -11.22 -6.49 8.02
N THR A 43 -10.54 -5.75 8.90
CA THR A 43 -9.11 -5.95 9.18
C THR A 43 -8.86 -7.25 9.96
N SER A 44 -7.81 -8.00 9.62
CA SER A 44 -7.38 -9.16 10.39
C SER A 44 -6.62 -8.74 11.65
N THR A 45 -5.66 -7.83 11.50
CA THR A 45 -4.90 -7.25 12.62
C THR A 45 -4.86 -5.73 12.59
N LEU A 46 -4.84 -5.15 13.80
CA LEU A 46 -4.71 -3.70 14.03
C LEU A 46 -3.51 -3.49 14.96
N LEU A 47 -2.46 -2.88 14.41
CA LEU A 47 -1.18 -2.74 15.07
C LEU A 47 -0.77 -1.28 15.14
N GLU A 48 -0.26 -0.86 16.29
CA GLU A 48 0.42 0.41 16.45
C GLU A 48 1.90 0.15 16.67
N GLY A 49 2.75 0.94 16.01
CA GLY A 49 4.18 0.72 16.07
C GLY A 49 4.97 1.76 15.32
N THR A 50 6.27 1.51 15.18
CA THR A 50 7.22 2.45 14.61
C THR A 50 8.10 1.79 13.55
N ILE A 51 8.33 2.49 12.45
CA ILE A 51 9.26 2.05 11.41
C ILE A 51 10.69 2.08 11.96
N LYS A 52 11.37 0.94 11.94
CA LYS A 52 12.76 0.80 12.39
C LYS A 52 13.76 0.79 11.25
N GLU A 53 13.38 0.19 10.13
CA GLU A 53 14.28 -0.01 9.00
C GLU A 53 13.48 -0.21 7.71
N LYS A 54 14.00 0.29 6.59
CA LYS A 54 13.50 -0.03 5.25
C LYS A 54 14.52 -0.89 4.53
N ILE A 55 14.06 -2.04 4.05
CA ILE A 55 14.87 -3.05 3.38
C ILE A 55 14.36 -3.18 1.95
N GLU A 56 15.22 -2.90 0.97
CA GLU A 56 14.89 -3.15 -0.43
C GLU A 56 14.86 -4.66 -0.70
N ALA A 57 13.73 -5.18 -1.18
CA ALA A 57 13.57 -6.61 -1.43
C ALA A 57 14.17 -7.01 -2.80
N GLY A 58 15.51 -7.09 -2.87
CA GLY A 58 16.23 -7.68 -4.00
C GLY A 58 16.08 -6.95 -5.34
N LYS A 59 16.23 -7.66 -6.46
CA LYS A 59 16.30 -7.08 -7.82
C LYS A 59 14.98 -6.49 -8.34
N LYS A 60 13.86 -6.67 -7.63
CA LYS A 60 12.56 -6.10 -8.01
C LYS A 60 12.42 -4.74 -7.31
N ARG A 61 12.72 -3.65 -8.04
CA ARG A 61 12.77 -2.26 -7.56
C ARG A 61 11.47 -1.69 -6.97
N TYR A 62 10.42 -2.49 -6.82
CA TYR A 62 9.06 -2.02 -6.52
C TYR A 62 8.51 -2.59 -5.21
N ILE A 63 9.23 -3.49 -4.52
CA ILE A 63 8.78 -4.08 -3.25
C ILE A 63 9.80 -3.76 -2.17
N HIS A 64 9.35 -3.09 -1.11
CA HIS A 64 10.15 -2.74 0.05
C HIS A 64 9.59 -3.49 1.26
N HIS A 65 10.47 -4.20 1.96
CA HIS A 65 10.14 -4.74 3.26
C HIS A 65 10.47 -3.69 4.31
N THR A 66 9.53 -3.39 5.17
CA THR A 66 9.73 -2.40 6.23
C THR A 66 9.70 -3.12 7.56
N LYS A 67 10.80 -3.01 8.31
CA LYS A 67 10.86 -3.52 9.66
C LYS A 67 10.07 -2.59 10.58
N PHE A 68 9.02 -3.12 11.19
CA PHE A 68 8.11 -2.39 12.04
C PHE A 68 8.15 -2.96 13.45
N VAL A 69 8.38 -2.11 14.44
CA VAL A 69 8.31 -2.50 15.85
C VAL A 69 6.90 -2.28 16.33
N VAL A 70 6.18 -3.38 16.59
CA VAL A 70 4.85 -3.34 17.19
C VAL A 70 4.99 -2.91 18.64
N ASN A 71 4.40 -1.77 18.98
CA ASN A 71 4.32 -1.25 20.33
C ASN A 71 3.05 -1.75 21.02
N SER A 72 1.94 -1.79 20.29
CA SER A 72 0.66 -2.30 20.80
C SER A 72 -0.14 -2.98 19.69
N ALA A 73 -0.88 -4.05 20.04
CA ALA A 73 -1.79 -4.75 19.15
C ALA A 73 -3.21 -4.63 19.71
N TRP A 74 -4.11 -4.05 18.93
CA TRP A 74 -5.50 -3.77 19.36
C TRP A 74 -6.47 -4.82 18.83
N LYS A 75 -6.10 -5.50 17.74
CA LYS A 75 -6.79 -6.66 17.18
C LYS A 75 -5.77 -7.63 16.61
N GLY A 76 -5.99 -8.92 16.80
CA GLY A 76 -5.07 -9.98 16.41
C GLY A 76 -4.15 -10.42 17.54
N ALA A 77 -3.61 -11.64 17.43
CA ALA A 77 -2.69 -12.20 18.42
C ALA A 77 -1.23 -11.92 18.02
N TYR A 78 -0.81 -10.66 18.16
CA TYR A 78 0.57 -10.25 17.96
C TYR A 78 1.20 -9.82 19.29
N GLU A 79 2.38 -10.33 19.55
CA GLU A 79 3.23 -9.83 20.63
C GLU A 79 3.97 -8.57 20.17
N ALA A 80 4.29 -7.69 21.12
CA ALA A 80 5.17 -6.56 20.85
C ALA A 80 6.52 -7.08 20.32
N GLY A 81 6.97 -6.58 19.16
CA GLY A 81 8.14 -7.12 18.49
C GLY A 81 8.33 -6.65 17.06
N ASP A 82 9.36 -7.17 16.41
CA ASP A 82 9.70 -6.84 15.03
C ASP A 82 8.83 -7.67 14.05
N ILE A 83 8.02 -7.00 13.22
CA ILE A 83 7.36 -7.57 12.04
C ILE A 83 7.91 -6.92 10.76
N PHE A 84 7.64 -7.54 9.62
CA PHE A 84 7.91 -6.99 8.30
C PHE A 84 6.60 -6.61 7.62
N THR A 85 6.50 -5.34 7.22
CA THR A 85 5.40 -4.91 6.36
C THR A 85 5.86 -4.82 4.91
N ILE A 86 4.99 -5.26 4.00
CA ILE A 86 5.24 -5.09 2.56
C ILE A 86 4.69 -3.72 2.14
N GLY A 87 5.56 -2.91 1.54
CA GLY A 87 5.27 -1.58 1.03
C GLY A 87 5.88 -1.37 -0.36
N SER A 88 5.50 -0.31 -1.04
CA SER A 88 6.11 0.10 -2.31
C SER A 88 6.35 1.61 -2.34
N PRO A 89 7.53 2.08 -2.76
CA PRO A 89 7.74 3.50 -3.02
C PRO A 89 6.75 3.95 -4.08
N SER A 90 6.07 5.10 -3.87
CA SER A 90 5.00 5.64 -4.72
C SER A 90 3.65 4.90 -4.68
N GLY A 91 3.49 3.88 -3.83
CA GLY A 91 2.26 3.08 -3.78
C GLY A 91 2.03 2.22 -5.02
N SER A 92 3.09 1.93 -5.78
CA SER A 92 2.99 1.08 -6.96
C SER A 92 2.53 -0.33 -6.56
N ILE A 93 1.56 -0.90 -7.28
CA ILE A 93 0.93 -2.19 -6.95
C ILE A 93 0.13 -2.16 -5.61
N CYS A 94 -0.46 -1.02 -5.28
CA CYS A 94 -1.41 -0.85 -4.16
C CYS A 94 -0.85 -1.13 -2.77
N ASP A 95 0.47 -1.22 -2.63
CA ASP A 95 1.13 -1.36 -1.35
C ASP A 95 1.26 0.00 -0.66
N PHE A 96 1.17 0.04 0.67
CA PHE A 96 1.28 1.30 1.41
C PHE A 96 2.71 1.87 1.37
N ASP A 97 2.85 3.17 1.12
CA ASP A 97 4.15 3.85 1.18
C ASP A 97 4.41 4.35 2.60
N PHE A 98 5.17 3.56 3.36
CA PHE A 98 5.60 3.97 4.69
C PHE A 98 6.59 5.13 4.57
N GLY A 99 6.40 6.18 5.36
CA GLY A 99 7.26 7.36 5.45
C GLY A 99 8.62 7.06 6.05
N GLU A 100 9.26 8.05 6.69
CA GLU A 100 10.63 7.91 7.17
C GLU A 100 10.77 6.91 8.33
N VAL A 101 11.97 6.34 8.49
CA VAL A 101 12.33 5.56 9.69
C VAL A 101 12.13 6.43 10.94
N GLY A 102 11.56 5.85 11.99
CA GLY A 102 11.16 6.54 13.21
C GLY A 102 9.72 7.07 13.19
N THR A 103 9.01 6.98 12.06
CA THR A 103 7.60 7.36 11.98
C THR A 103 6.71 6.28 12.59
N SER A 104 5.76 6.69 13.43
CA SER A 104 4.77 5.79 14.03
C SER A 104 3.50 5.72 13.21
N TYR A 105 2.96 4.52 13.05
CA TYR A 105 1.77 4.23 12.28
C TYR A 105 0.78 3.39 13.08
N LEU A 106 -0.49 3.59 12.78
CA LEU A 106 -1.58 2.66 13.05
C LEU A 106 -1.85 1.90 11.75
N ILE A 107 -1.58 0.59 11.73
CA ILE A 107 -1.63 -0.25 10.54
C ILE A 107 -2.83 -1.19 10.61
N TYR A 108 -3.63 -1.17 9.54
CA TYR A 108 -4.73 -2.10 9.30
C TYR A 108 -4.29 -3.11 8.25
N THR A 109 -4.24 -4.39 8.61
CA THR A 109 -3.83 -5.45 7.67
C THR A 109 -5.02 -6.34 7.35
N PHE A 110 -4.98 -6.99 6.18
CA PHE A 110 -6.06 -7.84 5.69
C PHE A 110 -5.60 -9.27 5.35
N ASP A 111 -4.32 -9.43 4.98
CA ASP A 111 -3.77 -10.69 4.46
C ASP A 111 -2.68 -11.31 5.34
N GLY A 112 -2.50 -10.83 6.58
CA GLY A 112 -1.61 -11.48 7.54
C GLY A 112 -2.19 -12.81 8.01
N GLN A 113 -1.50 -13.92 7.78
CA GLN A 113 -1.80 -15.13 8.56
C GLN A 113 -1.35 -14.91 10.01
N GLN A 114 -2.23 -15.21 10.96
CA GLN A 114 -1.91 -15.06 12.39
C GLN A 114 -0.60 -15.79 12.73
N GLY A 115 0.35 -15.05 13.29
CA GLY A 115 1.64 -15.58 13.72
C GLY A 115 2.74 -15.56 12.65
N GLU A 116 2.45 -15.09 11.43
CA GLU A 116 3.50 -14.80 10.46
C GLU A 116 4.19 -13.47 10.79
N LYS A 117 5.49 -13.40 10.53
CA LYS A 117 6.26 -12.15 10.68
C LYS A 117 6.01 -11.16 9.53
N PHE A 118 5.13 -11.47 8.60
CA PHE A 118 4.84 -10.65 7.42
C PHE A 118 3.39 -10.23 7.42
N GLU A 119 3.20 -8.92 7.40
CA GLU A 119 1.90 -8.28 7.36
C GLU A 119 1.84 -7.38 6.14
N ARG A 120 0.72 -7.40 5.40
CA ARG A 120 0.55 -6.55 4.23
C ARG A 120 -0.37 -5.39 4.57
N ALA A 121 0.14 -4.18 4.41
CA ALA A 121 -0.63 -2.95 4.41
C ALA A 121 -0.76 -2.45 2.98
N SER A 122 -1.97 -2.10 2.58
CA SER A 122 -2.28 -1.57 1.25
C SER A 122 -2.61 -0.08 1.33
N VAL A 123 -2.45 0.67 0.23
CA VAL A 123 -3.05 2.02 0.10
C VAL A 123 -4.56 2.02 0.32
N CYS A 124 -5.22 0.87 0.16
CA CYS A 124 -6.64 0.69 0.43
C CYS A 124 -6.93 0.36 1.90
N SER A 125 -5.91 0.18 2.73
CA SER A 125 -6.10 0.05 4.18
C SER A 125 -6.26 1.43 4.82
N ARG A 126 -6.95 1.49 5.97
CA ARG A 126 -7.00 2.70 6.82
C ARG A 126 -5.68 3.01 7.54
N THR A 127 -4.56 2.51 7.03
CA THR A 127 -3.24 2.74 7.62
C THR A 127 -2.91 4.22 7.59
N GLN A 128 -2.55 4.78 8.74
CA GLN A 128 -2.31 6.21 8.92
C GLN A 128 -1.23 6.47 9.96
N MET A 129 -0.65 7.68 9.94
CA MET A 129 0.33 8.06 10.96
C MET A 129 -0.35 8.19 12.33
N SER A 130 0.25 7.64 13.39
CA SER A 130 -0.37 7.61 14.74
C SER A 130 -0.68 9.02 15.27
N LYS A 131 0.14 10.02 14.92
CA LYS A 131 -0.08 11.42 15.31
C LYS A 131 -1.40 11.98 14.75
N GLU A 132 -1.81 11.54 13.57
CA GLU A 132 -3.07 11.95 12.94
C GLU A 132 -4.27 11.27 13.62
N PHE A 133 -4.09 10.05 14.12
CA PHE A 133 -5.12 9.36 14.89
C PHE A 133 -5.38 10.06 16.24
N GLN A 134 -4.32 10.46 16.95
CA GLN A 134 -4.42 11.21 18.20
C GLN A 134 -5.09 12.57 18.01
N ALA A 135 -4.72 13.31 16.96
CA ALA A 135 -5.39 14.57 16.64
C ALA A 135 -6.90 14.38 16.39
N LEU A 136 -7.32 13.24 15.83
CA LEU A 136 -8.75 12.93 15.62
C LEU A 136 -9.45 12.42 16.89
N SER A 137 -8.74 11.82 17.84
CA SER A 137 -9.32 11.43 19.14
C SER A 137 -9.47 12.60 20.09
N ASP A 138 -8.62 13.63 19.97
CA ASP A 138 -8.60 14.81 20.83
C ASP A 138 -9.65 15.87 20.45
N ILE A 139 -10.33 15.71 19.30
CA ILE A 139 -11.43 16.57 18.83
C ILE A 139 -12.80 16.10 19.38
N LYS A 140 -12.83 15.12 20.29
CA LYS A 140 -14.07 14.64 20.94
C LYS A 140 -14.43 15.37 22.23
#